data_AF-A0A8T0VM95-F1
#
_entry.id   AF-A0A8T0VM95-F1
#
_cell.length_a   1.000
_cell.length_b   1.000
_cell.length_c   1.000
_cell.angle_alpha   90.00
_cell.angle_beta   90.00
_cell.angle_gamma   90.00
#
_symmetry.space_group_name_H-M   'P 1'
#
loop_
_entity.id
_entity.type
_entity.pdbx_description
1 polymer ?
#
loop_
_entity_poly.entity_id
_entity_poly.type
_entity_poly.pdbx_seq_one_letter_code
_entity_poly.pdbx_strand_id
1 'polypeptide(L)'
;MPHGMEDRHVAEFRQLDDGNEVGLFAVFDGHSGADVATYLREHLFDNILNEPDFDFWTDPMEAIRRAYHRTDRKVLKMKKAGDDEGEGKGKGNVNGRRRRGGSTAVTVILINGETPVVANVGDSRAVLGDAGGAARQLSVDHEPLRERGAIESRGGFVTEVHGDVPRVDAQLAMSRAFGDRSLKEHISSDPDMCIEEVGDGAELVVLGSH
;
A
#
# COMPACT_ATOMS: atom_id res chain seq x y z
N MET A 1 0.17 -4.88 -26.79
CA MET A 1 0.64 -5.67 -25.63
C MET A 1 -0.58 -5.89 -24.76
N PRO A 2 -1.00 -7.12 -24.44
CA PRO A 2 -2.03 -7.31 -23.42
C PRO A 2 -1.49 -6.75 -22.09
N HIS A 3 -2.30 -5.95 -21.41
CA HIS A 3 -1.97 -5.47 -20.08
C HIS A 3 -1.99 -6.68 -19.14
N GLY A 4 -0.87 -6.99 -18.51
CA GLY A 4 -0.79 -8.07 -17.52
C GLY A 4 -1.52 -7.69 -16.24
N MET A 5 -1.92 -8.68 -15.43
CA MET A 5 -2.50 -8.45 -14.12
C MET A 5 -1.54 -7.62 -13.24
N GLU A 6 -2.02 -6.47 -12.74
CA GLU A 6 -1.22 -5.54 -11.94
C GLU A 6 -1.36 -5.82 -10.44
N ASP A 7 -2.50 -6.35 -10.00
CA ASP A 7 -2.80 -6.73 -8.62
C ASP A 7 -1.90 -7.84 -8.08
N ARG A 8 -1.60 -7.77 -6.78
CA ARG A 8 -0.96 -8.84 -6.01
C ARG A 8 -1.69 -9.02 -4.68
N HIS A 9 -1.49 -10.19 -4.07
CA HIS A 9 -1.99 -10.46 -2.73
C HIS A 9 -1.00 -11.30 -1.93
N VAL A 10 -1.20 -11.33 -0.62
CA VAL A 10 -0.56 -12.26 0.33
C VAL A 10 -1.65 -12.81 1.24
N ALA A 11 -1.58 -14.10 1.57
CA ALA A 11 -2.45 -14.76 2.53
C ALA A 11 -1.69 -15.96 3.11
N GLU A 12 -0.97 -15.74 4.20
CA GLU A 12 -0.18 -16.78 4.86
C GLU A 12 -0.17 -16.62 6.37
N PHE A 13 0.04 -17.71 7.09
CA PHE A 13 0.42 -17.69 8.51
C PHE A 13 1.92 -17.97 8.62
N ARG A 14 2.59 -17.29 9.55
CA ARG A 14 4.01 -17.45 9.81
C ARG A 14 4.26 -17.63 11.30
N GLN A 15 4.85 -18.78 11.61
CA GLN A 15 5.39 -19.08 12.94
C GLN A 15 6.78 -18.48 13.07
N LEU A 16 7.05 -17.84 14.20
CA LEU A 16 8.31 -17.15 14.49
C LEU A 16 9.09 -17.87 15.58
N ASP A 17 10.39 -17.62 15.64
CA ASP A 17 11.35 -18.40 16.45
C ASP A 17 11.11 -18.30 17.97
N ASP A 18 10.39 -17.27 18.43
CA ASP A 18 10.05 -17.02 19.82
C ASP A 18 8.70 -17.62 20.25
N GLY A 19 8.04 -18.36 19.35
CA GLY A 19 6.74 -19.00 19.58
C GLY A 19 5.55 -18.10 19.27
N ASN A 20 5.78 -16.87 18.78
CA ASN A 20 4.71 -16.03 18.27
C ASN A 20 4.27 -16.45 16.86
N GLU A 21 3.02 -16.16 16.52
CA GLU A 21 2.46 -16.36 15.19
C GLU A 21 1.90 -15.04 14.64
N VAL A 22 2.08 -14.84 13.33
CA VAL A 22 1.40 -13.77 12.60
C VAL A 22 0.62 -14.34 11.40
N GLY A 23 -0.64 -13.95 11.26
CA GLY A 23 -1.40 -14.06 10.02
C GLY A 23 -1.17 -12.81 9.16
N LEU A 24 -0.68 -12.98 7.94
CA LEU A 24 -0.30 -11.90 7.04
C LEU A 24 -1.21 -11.91 5.81
N PHE A 25 -2.03 -10.87 5.67
CA PHE A 25 -3.00 -10.75 4.59
C PHE A 25 -2.89 -9.39 3.94
N ALA A 26 -2.85 -9.35 2.60
CA ALA A 26 -2.80 -8.09 1.89
C ALA A 26 -3.38 -8.18 0.48
N VAL A 27 -3.90 -7.05 0.01
CA VAL A 27 -4.15 -6.78 -1.41
C VAL A 27 -3.37 -5.53 -1.81
N PHE A 28 -2.70 -5.61 -2.96
CA PHE A 28 -1.94 -4.54 -3.57
C PHE A 28 -2.48 -4.33 -4.98
N ASP A 29 -3.19 -3.24 -5.20
CA ASP A 29 -3.70 -2.84 -6.51
C ASP A 29 -2.62 -2.01 -7.20
N GLY A 30 -1.97 -2.59 -8.20
CA GLY A 30 -0.89 -1.94 -8.94
C GLY A 30 -1.44 -1.14 -10.11
N HIS A 31 -0.83 0.01 -10.41
CA HIS A 31 -1.20 0.81 -11.58
C HIS A 31 0.00 1.29 -12.37
N SER A 32 -0.15 1.36 -13.69
CA SER A 32 0.94 1.72 -14.64
C SER A 32 2.12 0.75 -14.60
N GLY A 33 1.85 -0.51 -14.27
CA GLY A 33 2.79 -1.62 -14.17
C GLY A 33 2.71 -2.33 -12.82
N ALA A 34 2.87 -3.66 -12.85
CA ALA A 34 2.81 -4.50 -11.65
C ALA A 34 4.07 -4.45 -10.75
N ASP A 35 5.08 -3.66 -11.11
CA ASP A 35 6.41 -3.69 -10.47
C ASP A 35 6.34 -3.29 -8.99
N VAL A 36 5.54 -2.27 -8.66
CA VAL A 36 5.39 -1.77 -7.27
C VAL A 36 4.61 -2.78 -6.44
N ALA A 37 3.44 -3.21 -6.90
CA ALA A 37 2.63 -4.24 -6.22
C ALA A 37 3.43 -5.54 -5.99
N THR A 38 4.24 -5.96 -6.98
CA THR A 38 5.11 -7.14 -6.84
C THR A 38 6.18 -6.94 -5.77
N TYR A 39 6.80 -5.76 -5.71
CA TYR A 39 7.77 -5.45 -4.66
C TYR A 39 7.14 -5.42 -3.26
N LEU A 40 5.93 -4.86 -3.13
CA LEU A 40 5.21 -4.85 -1.85
C LEU A 40 4.89 -6.27 -1.40
N ARG A 41 4.37 -7.11 -2.30
CA ARG A 41 4.09 -8.54 -2.03
C ARG A 41 5.30 -9.28 -1.48
N GLU A 42 6.49 -9.00 -2.03
CA GLU A 42 7.72 -9.73 -1.70
C GLU A 42 8.43 -9.22 -0.45
N HIS A 43 8.17 -7.98 -0.02
CA HIS A 43 9.04 -7.33 0.96
C HIS A 43 8.32 -6.55 2.06
N LEU A 44 7.05 -6.16 1.89
CA LEU A 44 6.41 -5.25 2.82
C LEU A 44 6.30 -5.87 4.22
N PHE A 45 5.81 -7.10 4.33
CA PHE A 45 5.70 -7.78 5.63
C PHE A 45 7.05 -8.02 6.29
N ASP A 46 8.06 -8.45 5.53
CA ASP A 46 9.41 -8.62 6.09
C ASP A 46 9.99 -7.29 6.58
N ASN A 47 9.74 -6.19 5.87
CA ASN A 47 10.15 -4.86 6.34
C ASN A 47 9.40 -4.42 7.60
N ILE A 48 8.12 -4.81 7.77
CA ILE A 48 7.31 -4.52 8.97
C ILE A 48 7.85 -5.30 10.16
N LEU A 49 8.00 -6.62 10.02
CA LEU A 49 8.40 -7.51 11.11
C LEU A 49 9.86 -7.28 11.55
N ASN A 50 10.70 -6.75 10.65
CA ASN A 50 12.10 -6.46 10.92
C ASN A 50 12.41 -4.95 10.93
N GLU A 51 11.41 -4.11 11.28
CA GLU A 51 11.63 -2.66 11.33
C GLU A 51 12.66 -2.33 12.42
N PRO A 52 13.84 -1.76 12.08
CA PRO A 52 14.97 -1.68 13.00
C PRO A 52 14.87 -0.54 14.03
N ASP A 53 14.00 0.45 13.81
CA ASP A 53 13.85 1.57 14.74
C ASP A 53 12.76 1.32 15.79
N PHE A 54 11.84 0.40 15.52
CA PHE A 54 10.65 0.13 16.33
C PHE A 54 10.34 -1.35 16.29
N ASP A 55 10.27 -1.96 17.47
CA ASP A 55 9.94 -3.37 17.60
C ASP A 55 8.44 -3.59 17.37
N PHE A 56 8.11 -4.43 16.39
CA PHE A 56 6.74 -4.75 15.99
C PHE A 56 5.91 -5.30 17.16
N TRP A 57 6.52 -6.04 18.08
CA TRP A 57 5.83 -6.68 19.20
C TRP A 57 5.45 -5.72 20.32
N THR A 58 6.12 -4.56 20.41
CA THR A 58 5.86 -3.55 21.43
C THR A 58 5.07 -2.37 20.89
N ASP A 59 5.29 -1.97 19.63
CA ASP A 59 4.54 -0.90 18.96
C ASP A 59 4.30 -1.26 17.48
N PRO A 60 3.32 -2.13 17.18
CA PRO A 60 3.06 -2.59 15.82
C PRO A 60 2.65 -1.43 14.90
N MET A 61 1.94 -0.42 15.43
CA MET A 61 1.46 0.70 14.64
C MET A 61 2.62 1.56 14.13
N GLU A 62 3.58 1.91 14.99
CA GLU A 62 4.73 2.69 14.57
C GLU A 62 5.70 1.87 13.70
N ALA A 63 5.88 0.58 14.00
CA ALA A 63 6.65 -0.34 13.14
C ALA A 63 6.06 -0.41 11.71
N ILE A 64 4.74 -0.60 11.58
CA ILE A 64 4.03 -0.61 10.30
C ILE A 64 4.21 0.71 9.56
N ARG A 65 3.91 1.85 10.21
CA ARG A 65 4.05 3.18 9.60
C ARG A 65 5.47 3.40 9.05
N ARG A 66 6.50 3.09 9.84
CA ARG A 66 7.89 3.26 9.42
C ARG A 66 8.29 2.33 8.28
N ALA A 67 7.87 1.08 8.35
CA ALA A 67 8.11 0.10 7.30
C ALA A 67 7.45 0.50 5.98
N TYR A 68 6.23 1.05 6.01
CA TYR A 68 5.55 1.63 4.84
C TYR A 68 6.40 2.76 4.23
N HIS A 69 6.80 3.76 5.02
CA HIS A 69 7.65 4.88 4.57
C HIS A 69 9.00 4.43 4.03
N ARG A 70 9.64 3.44 4.68
CA ARG A 70 10.94 2.90 4.25
C ARG A 70 10.82 2.10 2.97
N THR A 71 9.79 1.28 2.85
CA THR A 71 9.48 0.49 1.65
C THR A 71 9.24 1.43 0.48
N ASP A 72 8.43 2.48 0.65
CA ASP A 72 8.17 3.47 -0.39
C ASP A 72 9.45 4.20 -0.83
N ARG A 73 10.29 4.64 0.14
CA ARG A 73 11.60 5.23 -0.18
C ARG A 73 12.51 4.29 -0.96
N LYS A 74 12.44 2.97 -0.74
CA LYS A 74 13.17 1.97 -1.55
C LYS A 74 12.58 1.90 -2.96
N VAL A 75 11.25 1.78 -3.09
CA VAL A 75 10.53 1.75 -4.38
C VAL A 75 10.89 2.96 -5.25
N LEU A 76 10.84 4.18 -4.70
CA LEU A 76 11.15 5.43 -5.42
C LEU A 76 12.60 5.53 -5.94
N LYS A 77 13.51 4.75 -5.35
CA LYS A 77 14.93 4.69 -5.73
C LYS A 77 15.24 3.59 -6.74
N MET A 78 14.34 2.63 -6.96
CA MET A 78 14.57 1.50 -7.88
C MET A 78 14.57 1.91 -9.35
N LYS A 79 15.48 1.30 -10.11
CA LYS A 79 15.47 1.33 -11.59
C LYS A 79 14.62 0.18 -12.12
N LYS A 80 14.14 0.24 -13.37
CA LYS A 80 13.54 -0.94 -14.00
C LYS A 80 14.59 -2.05 -14.15
N ALA A 81 14.15 -3.30 -13.98
CA ALA A 81 14.92 -4.44 -14.44
C ALA A 81 14.97 -4.40 -15.98
N GLY A 82 16.18 -4.48 -16.55
CA GLY A 82 16.42 -4.41 -18.01
C GLY A 82 17.22 -3.19 -18.49
N ASP A 83 17.60 -2.26 -17.60
CA ASP A 83 18.45 -1.12 -17.95
C ASP A 83 19.98 -1.47 -17.99
N ASP A 84 20.37 -2.70 -17.68
CA ASP A 84 21.79 -3.16 -17.66
C ASP A 84 22.26 -3.90 -18.93
N GLU A 85 21.39 -4.20 -19.92
CA GLU A 85 21.79 -4.93 -21.15
C GLU A 85 21.98 -4.03 -22.39
N GLY A 86 22.57 -2.85 -22.21
CA GLY A 86 22.74 -1.91 -23.33
C GLY A 86 23.91 -0.94 -23.19
N GLU A 87 25.14 -1.45 -23.08
CA GLU A 87 26.34 -0.67 -23.43
C GLU A 87 26.35 -0.39 -24.96
N GLY A 88 25.53 0.58 -25.38
CA GLY A 88 25.33 0.93 -26.78
C GLY A 88 25.17 2.43 -26.97
N LYS A 89 26.31 3.14 -26.92
CA LYS A 89 26.60 4.50 -27.42
C LYS A 89 25.42 5.31 -28.00
N GLY A 90 24.89 6.23 -27.20
CA GLY A 90 24.10 7.37 -27.67
C GLY A 90 24.12 8.49 -26.63
N LYS A 91 24.93 9.53 -26.85
CA LYS A 91 24.93 10.74 -26.03
C LYS A 91 23.56 11.42 -26.15
N GLY A 92 22.68 11.23 -25.16
CA GLY A 92 21.45 12.02 -25.03
C GLY A 92 20.23 11.30 -24.42
N ASN A 93 20.31 10.79 -23.20
CA ASN A 93 19.18 10.84 -22.23
C ASN A 93 19.68 10.44 -20.83
N VAL A 94 19.61 11.35 -19.85
CA VAL A 94 20.12 11.13 -18.47
C VAL A 94 19.11 10.37 -17.58
N ASN A 95 18.04 9.83 -18.15
CA ASN A 95 16.99 9.14 -17.41
C ASN A 95 16.99 7.63 -17.70
N GLY A 96 17.78 6.87 -16.94
CA GLY A 96 17.50 5.44 -16.75
C GLY A 96 16.02 5.28 -16.39
N ARG A 97 15.33 4.34 -17.02
CA ARG A 97 13.87 4.21 -16.94
C ARG A 97 13.52 3.65 -15.57
N ARG A 98 13.45 4.53 -14.57
CA ARG A 98 12.98 4.17 -13.23
C ARG A 98 11.58 3.54 -13.31
N ARG A 99 11.27 2.65 -12.36
CA ARG A 99 9.95 2.02 -12.26
C ARG A 99 8.89 3.13 -12.31
N ARG A 100 7.95 2.99 -13.24
CA ARG A 100 6.80 3.88 -13.41
C ARG A 100 5.62 3.26 -12.69
N GLY A 101 4.71 4.09 -12.21
CA GLY A 101 3.49 3.65 -11.54
C GLY A 101 3.61 3.55 -10.03
N GLY A 102 2.58 2.96 -9.46
CA GLY A 102 2.39 2.86 -8.03
C GLY A 102 1.57 1.65 -7.65
N SER A 103 1.22 1.59 -6.38
CA SER A 103 0.33 0.57 -5.85
C SER A 103 -0.39 1.09 -4.61
N THR A 104 -1.64 0.64 -4.44
CA THR A 104 -2.28 0.63 -3.14
C THR A 104 -1.64 -0.44 -2.25
N ALA A 105 -1.96 -0.41 -0.95
CA ALA A 105 -1.76 -1.51 -0.05
C ALA A 105 -2.83 -1.47 1.04
N VAL A 106 -3.66 -2.51 1.11
CA VAL A 106 -4.43 -2.80 2.32
C VAL A 106 -3.85 -4.06 2.95
N THR A 107 -3.41 -3.96 4.21
CA THR A 107 -2.83 -5.08 4.96
C THR A 107 -3.62 -5.34 6.24
N VAL A 108 -3.78 -6.61 6.58
CA VAL A 108 -4.26 -7.08 7.87
C VAL A 108 -3.20 -8.01 8.45
N ILE A 109 -2.69 -7.68 9.64
CA ILE A 109 -1.74 -8.50 10.37
C ILE A 109 -2.43 -9.02 11.63
N LEU A 110 -2.73 -10.32 11.67
CA LEU A 110 -3.35 -10.98 12.82
C LEU A 110 -2.26 -11.46 13.78
N ILE A 111 -2.11 -10.78 14.91
CA ILE A 111 -1.11 -11.10 15.93
C ILE A 111 -1.65 -12.21 16.84
N ASN A 112 -0.94 -13.34 16.91
CA ASN A 112 -1.25 -14.49 17.75
C ASN A 112 -2.69 -15.01 17.65
N GLY A 113 -3.31 -14.87 16.46
CA GLY A 113 -4.69 -15.31 16.21
C GLY A 113 -5.76 -14.43 16.84
N GLU A 114 -5.40 -13.35 17.54
CA GLU A 114 -6.32 -12.57 18.38
C GLU A 114 -6.47 -11.13 17.90
N THR A 115 -5.35 -10.44 17.62
CA THR A 115 -5.36 -8.98 17.42
C THR A 115 -5.00 -8.61 15.98
N PRO A 116 -5.98 -8.31 15.10
CA PRO A 116 -5.73 -7.77 13.78
C PRO A 116 -5.37 -6.28 13.83
N VAL A 117 -4.24 -5.97 13.21
CA VAL A 117 -3.84 -4.60 12.89
C VAL A 117 -4.11 -4.37 11.40
N VAL A 118 -4.98 -3.41 11.10
CA VAL A 118 -5.34 -3.03 9.74
C VAL A 118 -4.59 -1.76 9.35
N ALA A 119 -4.00 -1.75 8.18
CA ALA A 119 -3.33 -0.57 7.62
C ALA A 119 -3.67 -0.41 6.14
N ASN A 120 -3.96 0.81 5.71
CA ASN A 120 -4.33 1.10 4.33
C ASN A 120 -3.57 2.30 3.75
N VAL A 121 -3.20 2.19 2.48
CA VAL A 121 -2.72 3.26 1.60
C VAL A 121 -3.41 3.07 0.25
N GLY A 122 -4.15 4.08 -0.20
CA GLY A 122 -4.95 4.01 -1.42
C GLY A 122 -6.43 3.73 -1.17
N ASP A 123 -7.12 3.24 -2.20
CA ASP A 123 -8.57 3.02 -2.27
C ASP A 123 -8.97 1.53 -2.24
N SER A 124 -8.00 0.62 -2.02
CA SER A 124 -8.31 -0.75 -1.61
C SER A 124 -8.88 -0.78 -0.19
N ARG A 125 -9.60 -1.86 0.14
CA ARG A 125 -10.48 -1.87 1.33
C ARG A 125 -10.43 -3.18 2.11
N ALA A 126 -10.49 -3.06 3.44
CA ALA A 126 -10.74 -4.16 4.37
C ALA A 126 -12.12 -4.00 5.01
N VAL A 127 -12.91 -5.08 5.03
CA VAL A 127 -14.27 -5.13 5.58
C VAL A 127 -14.41 -6.35 6.48
N LEU A 128 -14.84 -6.14 7.73
CA LEU A 128 -15.22 -7.18 8.67
C LEU A 128 -16.66 -7.63 8.41
N GLY A 129 -16.88 -8.93 8.27
CA GLY A 129 -18.19 -9.56 8.35
C GLY A 129 -18.39 -10.20 9.72
N ASP A 130 -19.55 -9.96 10.32
CA ASP A 130 -19.96 -10.64 11.55
C ASP A 130 -20.92 -11.82 11.28
N ALA A 131 -21.05 -12.72 12.26
CA ALA A 131 -21.93 -13.88 12.18
C ALA A 131 -23.44 -13.52 12.08
N GLY A 132 -23.79 -12.25 12.32
CA GLY A 132 -25.12 -11.70 12.12
C GLY A 132 -25.38 -11.24 10.67
N GLY A 133 -24.36 -11.28 9.81
CA GLY A 133 -24.42 -10.84 8.42
C GLY A 133 -24.21 -9.32 8.24
N ALA A 134 -23.81 -8.59 9.29
CA ALA A 134 -23.45 -7.19 9.15
C ALA A 134 -22.02 -7.04 8.62
N ALA A 135 -21.81 -6.00 7.82
CA ALA A 135 -20.51 -5.64 7.25
C ALA A 135 -20.07 -4.29 7.81
N ARG A 136 -18.84 -4.23 8.32
CA ARG A 136 -18.21 -3.01 8.82
C ARG A 136 -16.88 -2.78 8.12
N GLN A 137 -16.74 -1.65 7.45
CA GLN A 137 -15.48 -1.23 6.87
C GLN A 137 -14.45 -0.94 7.98
N LEU A 138 -13.26 -1.55 7.88
CA LEU A 138 -12.17 -1.39 8.83
C LEU A 138 -11.15 -0.35 8.37
N SER A 139 -10.88 -0.29 7.06
CA SER A 139 -9.92 0.66 6.48
C SER A 139 -10.58 1.98 6.07
N VAL A 140 -9.78 3.02 5.86
CA VAL A 140 -10.24 4.29 5.27
C VAL A 140 -9.74 4.39 3.84
N ASP A 141 -10.64 4.57 2.88
CA ASP A 141 -10.28 4.81 1.47
C ASP A 141 -9.73 6.22 1.29
N HIS A 142 -8.59 6.32 0.61
CA HIS A 142 -7.85 7.56 0.39
C HIS A 142 -8.26 8.24 -0.92
N GLU A 143 -9.35 8.98 -0.85
CA GLU A 143 -9.94 9.69 -1.99
C GLU A 143 -9.43 11.14 -2.10
N PRO A 144 -9.13 11.64 -3.31
CA PRO A 144 -8.63 13.01 -3.51
C PRO A 144 -9.51 14.11 -2.93
N LEU A 145 -10.84 13.97 -3.00
CA LEU A 145 -11.75 14.97 -2.42
C LEU A 145 -11.69 15.03 -0.91
N ARG A 146 -11.60 13.87 -0.25
CA ARG A 146 -11.58 13.80 1.21
C ARG A 146 -10.27 14.36 1.77
N GLU A 147 -9.17 14.18 1.05
CA GLU A 147 -7.83 14.66 1.45
C GLU A 147 -7.40 15.95 0.74
N ARG A 148 -8.33 16.66 0.07
CA ARG A 148 -8.05 17.84 -0.75
C ARG A 148 -7.18 18.88 -0.05
N GLY A 149 -7.49 19.20 1.20
CA GLY A 149 -6.72 20.18 1.98
C GLY A 149 -5.26 19.77 2.18
N ALA A 150 -4.99 18.47 2.40
CA ALA A 150 -3.64 17.96 2.53
C ALA A 150 -2.88 18.01 1.20
N ILE A 151 -3.54 17.66 0.09
CA ILE A 151 -2.98 17.72 -1.27
C ILE A 151 -2.62 19.18 -1.63
N GLU A 152 -3.56 20.11 -1.47
CA GLU A 152 -3.38 21.52 -1.80
C GLU A 152 -2.31 22.19 -0.91
N SER A 153 -2.21 21.79 0.37
CA SER A 153 -1.16 22.29 1.27
C SER A 153 0.26 21.91 0.85
N ARG A 154 0.41 20.87 0.02
CA ARG A 154 1.70 20.42 -0.53
C ARG A 154 1.98 20.97 -1.93
N GLY A 155 1.09 21.82 -2.47
CA GLY A 155 1.24 22.45 -3.79
C GLY A 155 0.55 21.69 -4.93
N GLY A 156 -0.15 20.59 -4.64
CA GLY A 156 -0.96 19.87 -5.62
C GLY A 156 -2.35 20.47 -5.79
N PHE A 157 -3.17 19.86 -6.65
CA PHE A 157 -4.59 20.22 -6.82
C PHE A 157 -5.46 18.99 -7.07
N VAL A 158 -6.77 19.14 -6.82
CA VAL A 158 -7.77 18.11 -7.11
C VAL A 158 -8.64 18.57 -8.27
N THR A 159 -8.73 17.78 -9.33
CA THR A 159 -9.65 18.05 -10.45
C THR A 159 -10.99 17.40 -10.22
N GLU A 160 -12.04 18.17 -10.49
CA GLU A 160 -13.44 17.71 -10.46
C GLU A 160 -14.04 17.97 -11.84
N VAL A 161 -14.10 16.94 -12.68
CA VAL A 161 -14.75 17.00 -13.99
C VAL A 161 -16.08 16.26 -13.89
N HIS A 162 -17.17 16.88 -14.35
CA HIS A 162 -18.48 16.26 -14.30
C HIS A 162 -18.48 14.89 -15.04
N GLY A 163 -18.76 13.81 -14.30
CA GLY A 163 -18.77 12.45 -14.83
C GLY A 163 -17.42 11.72 -14.82
N ASP A 164 -16.35 12.31 -14.27
CA ASP A 164 -15.08 11.62 -14.01
C ASP A 164 -14.84 11.51 -12.50
N VAL A 165 -13.97 10.57 -12.11
CA VAL A 165 -13.50 10.46 -10.74
C VAL A 165 -12.56 11.63 -10.42
N PRO A 166 -12.60 12.18 -9.20
CA PRO A 166 -11.64 13.19 -8.77
C PRO A 166 -10.20 12.69 -8.86
N ARG A 167 -9.26 13.55 -9.26
CA ARG A 167 -7.85 13.17 -9.43
C ARG A 167 -6.89 14.19 -8.83
N VAL A 168 -5.82 13.70 -8.21
CA VAL A 168 -4.66 14.50 -7.82
C VAL A 168 -3.88 14.89 -9.07
N ASP A 169 -3.65 16.19 -9.26
CA ASP A 169 -2.96 16.80 -10.40
C ASP A 169 -3.44 16.30 -11.76
N ALA A 170 -4.74 16.06 -11.88
CA ALA A 170 -5.40 15.47 -13.06
C ALA A 170 -4.87 14.07 -13.47
N GLN A 171 -4.12 13.38 -12.61
CA GLN A 171 -3.43 12.13 -12.94
C GLN A 171 -3.93 10.93 -12.13
N LEU A 172 -3.91 11.01 -10.80
CA LEU A 172 -4.13 9.84 -9.93
C LEU A 172 -5.48 9.93 -9.21
N ALA A 173 -6.29 8.86 -9.27
CA ALA A 173 -7.64 8.82 -8.70
C ALA A 173 -7.69 8.56 -7.18
N MET A 174 -6.53 8.51 -6.52
CA MET A 174 -6.33 8.28 -5.09
C MET A 174 -5.32 9.28 -4.53
N SER A 175 -5.43 9.58 -3.24
CA SER A 175 -4.59 10.59 -2.55
C SER A 175 -3.38 10.00 -1.82
N ARG A 176 -3.32 8.67 -1.67
CA ARG A 176 -2.17 7.96 -1.12
C ARG A 176 -1.82 6.75 -1.96
N ALA A 177 -0.53 6.50 -2.18
CA ALA A 177 0.00 5.36 -2.90
C ALA A 177 1.49 5.13 -2.57
N PHE A 178 1.93 3.89 -2.74
CA PHE A 178 3.35 3.58 -2.90
C PHE A 178 3.79 3.91 -4.32
N GLY A 179 5.04 4.35 -4.51
CA GLY A 179 5.54 4.73 -5.82
C GLY A 179 5.03 6.10 -6.27
N ASP A 180 4.55 6.20 -7.51
CA ASP A 180 4.03 7.43 -8.12
C ASP A 180 4.96 8.63 -7.99
N ARG A 181 6.23 8.40 -8.37
CA ARG A 181 7.32 9.34 -8.12
C ARG A 181 7.06 10.79 -8.57
N SER A 182 6.34 10.99 -9.68
CA SER A 182 6.02 12.33 -10.18
C SER A 182 4.99 13.08 -9.35
N LEU A 183 4.18 12.36 -8.57
CA LEU A 183 3.12 12.90 -7.72
C LEU A 183 3.46 12.85 -6.23
N LYS A 184 4.58 12.22 -5.87
CA LYS A 184 4.93 11.90 -4.48
C LYS A 184 5.02 13.12 -3.56
N GLU A 185 5.29 14.30 -4.10
CA GLU A 185 5.27 15.54 -3.30
C GLU A 185 3.84 15.92 -2.87
N HIS A 186 2.82 15.53 -3.63
CA HIS A 186 1.42 15.90 -3.41
C HIS A 186 0.57 14.76 -2.82
N ILE A 187 1.03 13.51 -2.89
CA ILE A 187 0.38 12.33 -2.29
C ILE A 187 1.18 11.77 -1.10
N SER A 188 0.59 10.87 -0.32
CA SER A 188 1.25 10.23 0.83
C SER A 188 1.45 8.73 0.64
N SER A 189 2.37 8.12 1.40
CA SER A 189 2.41 6.67 1.68
C SER A 189 2.22 6.38 3.17
N ASP A 190 1.80 7.39 3.94
CA ASP A 190 1.44 7.24 5.34
C ASP A 190 0.13 6.44 5.44
N PRO A 191 0.10 5.31 6.16
CA PRO A 191 -1.11 4.52 6.27
C PRO A 191 -2.10 5.10 7.28
N ASP A 192 -3.38 5.04 6.95
CA ASP A 192 -4.44 5.06 7.97
C ASP A 192 -4.54 3.65 8.57
N MET A 193 -4.60 3.57 9.90
CA MET A 193 -4.47 2.31 10.63
C MET A 193 -5.43 2.22 11.81
N CYS A 194 -5.85 1.00 12.12
CA CYS A 194 -6.57 0.68 13.36
C CYS A 194 -6.13 -0.68 13.91
N ILE A 195 -6.26 -0.82 15.23
CA ILE A 195 -6.22 -2.12 15.91
C ILE A 195 -7.67 -2.48 16.19
N GLU A 196 -8.08 -3.66 15.76
CA GLU A 196 -9.43 -4.15 15.96
C GLU A 196 -9.42 -5.25 17.03
N GLU A 197 -10.35 -5.15 17.97
CA GLU A 197 -10.64 -6.23 18.91
C GLU A 197 -11.61 -7.20 18.25
N VAL A 198 -11.15 -8.40 17.93
CA VAL A 198 -11.98 -9.46 17.33
C VAL A 198 -12.80 -10.07 18.45
N GLY A 199 -13.98 -9.49 18.71
CA GLY A 199 -14.96 -10.11 19.60
C GLY A 199 -15.55 -11.40 19.00
N ASP A 200 -16.21 -12.20 19.84
CA ASP A 200 -16.78 -13.51 19.47
C ASP A 200 -17.74 -13.52 18.26
N GLY A 201 -18.22 -12.35 17.81
CA GLY A 201 -19.09 -12.22 16.65
C GLY A 201 -18.39 -12.05 15.31
N ALA A 202 -17.08 -11.80 15.29
CA ALA A 202 -16.31 -11.63 14.06
C ALA A 202 -16.10 -12.98 13.35
N GLU A 203 -16.48 -13.07 12.07
CA GLU A 203 -16.43 -14.33 11.31
C GLU A 203 -15.35 -14.30 10.22
N LEU A 204 -15.25 -13.19 9.48
CA LEU A 204 -14.33 -13.08 8.35
C LEU A 204 -13.91 -11.64 8.08
N VAL A 205 -12.75 -11.46 7.46
CA VAL A 205 -12.32 -10.18 6.90
C VAL A 205 -12.14 -10.34 5.39
N VAL A 206 -12.76 -9.46 4.61
CA VAL A 206 -12.60 -9.37 3.16
C VAL A 206 -11.65 -8.22 2.85
N LEU A 207 -10.62 -8.51 2.04
CA LEU A 207 -9.75 -7.50 1.44
C LEU A 207 -10.03 -7.45 -0.06
N GLY A 208 -10.16 -6.26 -0.63
CA GLY A 208 -10.41 -6.08 -2.07
C GLY A 208 -9.78 -4.83 -2.64
N SER A 209 -9.37 -4.92 -3.91
CA SER A 209 -9.06 -3.79 -4.80
C SER A 209 -10.34 -3.21 -5.41
N HIS A 210 -10.26 -2.01 -6.02
CA HIS A 210 -11.40 -1.30 -6.59
C HIS A 210 -11.72 -1.76 -8.03
#